data_AF-D6BV80-F1
#
_entry.id   AF-D6BV80-F1
#
_cell.length_a   1.000
_cell.length_b   1.000
_cell.length_c   1.000
_cell.angle_alpha   90.00
_cell.angle_beta   90.00
_cell.angle_gamma   90.00
#
_symmetry.space_group_name_H-M   'P 1'
#
loop_
_entity.id
_entity.type
_entity.pdbx_description
1 polymer ?
#
loop_
_entity_poly.entity_id
_entity_poly.type
_entity_poly.pdbx_seq_one_letter_code
_entity_poly.pdbx_strand_id
1 'polypeptide(L)'
;ICIIVNNAGVLVVYLIIIGDVMSGSLHHVGVFDQWLGDGFWDHRKLVILVVVVVFLAPLCALDKIDSLSLTSAASVALAVVFVVVCFIIAFVKLIEGKIESPRMTPDFGSKQAILDLLVVIPIMTNAYVCHFNVQPIYNELEGRSPQKMNRVGRITTVLCVVVYASTAISGYLLFGKDTESDVLTNFDKDLGIRFSSALNYIVRIGYILHLVLVLPVVHFSLRQTVDVLVFEGSAPLSESRKRSLALTAVLLALIYFGSTMIPNIWTAFKFTG
;
A
#
# COMPACT_ATOMS: atom_id res chain seq x y z
N ILE A 1 -0.22 -19.64 -9.32
CA ILE A 1 -0.46 -18.57 -10.32
C ILE A 1 -1.25 -17.40 -9.73
N CYS A 2 -2.46 -17.57 -9.18
CA CYS A 2 -3.24 -16.46 -8.63
C CYS A 2 -2.51 -15.63 -7.55
N ILE A 3 -1.78 -16.30 -6.63
CA ILE A 3 -0.95 -15.62 -5.62
C ILE A 3 0.13 -14.72 -6.26
N ILE A 4 0.75 -15.18 -7.36
CA ILE A 4 1.77 -14.42 -8.08
C ILE A 4 1.15 -13.16 -8.69
N VAL A 5 0.01 -13.32 -9.37
CA VAL A 5 -0.71 -12.20 -9.99
C VAL A 5 -1.14 -11.19 -8.94
N ASN A 6 -1.72 -11.66 -7.82
CA ASN A 6 -2.17 -10.80 -6.74
C ASN A 6 -1.00 -10.02 -6.11
N ASN A 7 0.07 -10.71 -5.71
CA ASN A 7 1.20 -10.06 -5.06
C ASN A 7 1.93 -9.10 -6.01
N ALA A 8 2.11 -9.49 -7.28
CA ALA A 8 2.67 -8.58 -8.29
C ALA A 8 1.77 -7.34 -8.48
N GLY A 9 0.46 -7.53 -8.54
CA GLY A 9 -0.53 -6.45 -8.63
C GLY A 9 -0.46 -5.48 -7.45
N VAL A 10 -0.42 -5.99 -6.21
CA VAL A 10 -0.29 -5.18 -4.99
C VAL A 10 1.02 -4.40 -4.99
N LEU A 11 2.14 -5.03 -5.38
CA LEU A 11 3.44 -4.36 -5.47
C LEU A 11 3.43 -3.24 -6.52
N VAL A 12 2.75 -3.46 -7.66
CA VAL A 12 2.54 -2.43 -8.69
C VAL A 12 1.72 -1.27 -8.12
N VAL A 13 0.63 -1.54 -7.40
CA VAL A 13 -0.19 -0.52 -6.73
C VAL A 13 0.64 0.29 -5.74
N TYR A 14 1.49 -0.35 -4.93
CA TYR A 14 2.36 0.37 -4.00
C TYR A 14 3.33 1.32 -4.71
N LEU A 15 3.92 0.90 -5.83
CA LEU A 15 4.77 1.78 -6.63
C LEU A 15 4.00 2.93 -7.27
N ILE A 16 2.74 2.71 -7.68
CA ILE A 16 1.86 3.76 -8.19
C ILE A 16 1.61 4.80 -7.10
N ILE A 17 1.21 4.39 -5.89
CA ILE A 17 0.97 5.31 -4.77
C ILE A 17 2.24 6.10 -4.43
N ILE A 18 3.39 5.42 -4.37
CA ILE A 18 4.67 6.07 -4.14
C ILE A 18 4.96 7.13 -5.20
N GLY A 19 4.77 6.78 -6.48
CA GLY A 19 4.93 7.71 -7.59
C GLY A 19 4.00 8.90 -7.47
N ASP A 20 2.69 8.66 -7.36
CA ASP A 20 1.66 9.69 -7.37
C ASP A 20 1.80 10.66 -6.20
N VAL A 21 2.07 10.17 -4.98
CA VAL A 21 2.24 11.03 -3.80
C VAL A 21 3.55 11.83 -3.87
N MET A 22 4.64 11.23 -4.36
CA MET A 22 5.95 11.92 -4.40
C MET A 22 6.05 12.90 -5.57
N SER A 23 5.54 12.53 -6.74
CA SER A 23 5.75 13.23 -8.02
C SER A 23 4.53 14.03 -8.49
N GLY A 24 3.42 14.00 -7.76
CA GLY A 24 2.23 14.76 -8.15
C GLY A 24 1.55 14.27 -9.44
N SER A 25 0.50 14.98 -9.83
CA SER A 25 -0.16 14.86 -11.14
C SER A 25 -0.77 16.19 -11.56
N LEU A 26 -1.45 16.24 -12.70
CA LEU A 26 -2.22 17.42 -13.15
C LEU A 26 -3.28 17.88 -12.14
N HIS A 27 -3.74 16.99 -11.25
CA HIS A 27 -4.83 17.26 -10.31
C HIS A 27 -4.36 17.45 -8.86
N HIS A 28 -3.09 17.17 -8.56
CA HIS A 28 -2.56 17.26 -7.20
C HIS A 28 -1.05 17.52 -7.17
N VAL A 29 -0.59 18.26 -6.17
CA VAL A 29 0.82 18.69 -6.08
C VAL A 29 1.66 17.61 -5.39
N GLY A 30 2.77 17.20 -6.03
CA GLY A 30 3.72 16.22 -5.49
C GLY A 30 4.52 16.74 -4.29
N VAL A 31 5.04 15.83 -3.47
CA VAL A 31 5.96 16.22 -2.37
C VAL A 31 7.22 16.87 -2.93
N PHE A 32 7.77 16.33 -4.02
CA PHE A 32 9.00 16.85 -4.62
C PHE A 32 8.78 18.20 -5.28
N ASP A 33 7.66 18.40 -5.98
CA ASP A 33 7.30 19.71 -6.50
C ASP A 33 7.18 20.76 -5.37
N GLN A 34 6.52 20.43 -4.25
CA GLN A 34 6.42 21.37 -3.12
C GLN A 34 7.77 21.73 -2.47
N TRP A 35 8.78 20.85 -2.55
CA TRP A 35 10.09 21.05 -1.91
C TRP A 35 11.15 21.65 -2.84
N LEU A 36 11.17 21.21 -4.09
CA LEU A 36 12.22 21.49 -5.06
C LEU A 36 11.73 22.31 -6.26
N GLY A 37 10.41 22.49 -6.39
CA GLY A 37 9.75 23.13 -7.53
C GLY A 37 9.71 22.26 -8.78
N ASP A 38 9.14 22.83 -9.85
CA ASP A 38 9.03 22.19 -11.16
C ASP A 38 10.41 21.78 -11.72
N GLY A 39 10.61 20.48 -11.91
CA GLY A 39 11.87 19.95 -12.43
C GLY A 39 11.77 18.51 -12.93
N PHE A 40 12.86 18.01 -13.52
CA PHE A 40 12.89 16.62 -14.01
C PHE A 40 12.76 15.57 -12.89
N TRP A 41 13.06 15.97 -11.65
CA TRP A 41 12.93 15.16 -10.42
C TRP A 41 11.48 14.80 -10.10
N ASP A 42 10.51 15.53 -10.65
CA ASP A 42 9.08 15.31 -10.46
C ASP A 42 8.50 14.33 -11.50
N HIS A 43 9.32 13.80 -12.42
CA HIS A 43 8.82 12.81 -13.37
C HIS A 43 8.52 11.50 -12.65
N ARG A 44 7.24 11.14 -12.54
CA ARG A 44 6.74 9.89 -11.92
C ARG A 44 7.60 8.65 -12.20
N LYS A 45 7.96 8.43 -13.47
CA LYS A 45 8.77 7.27 -13.90
C LYS A 45 10.19 7.28 -13.31
N LEU A 46 10.79 8.45 -13.16
CA LEU A 46 12.12 8.66 -12.58
C LEU A 46 12.06 8.52 -11.05
N VAL A 47 11.04 9.09 -10.41
CA VAL A 47 10.84 8.95 -8.96
C VAL A 47 10.69 7.49 -8.55
N ILE A 48 9.80 6.75 -9.22
CA ILE A 48 9.61 5.31 -8.94
C ILE A 48 10.93 4.55 -9.18
N LEU A 49 11.68 4.87 -10.24
CA LEU A 49 12.95 4.21 -10.53
C LEU A 49 13.98 4.43 -9.41
N VAL A 50 14.13 5.67 -8.95
CA VAL A 50 15.03 6.01 -7.85
C VAL A 50 14.62 5.28 -6.58
N VAL A 51 13.33 5.26 -6.24
CA VAL A 51 12.84 4.53 -5.06
C VAL A 51 13.13 3.04 -5.16
N VAL A 52 12.88 2.44 -6.32
CA VAL A 52 13.14 1.01 -6.58
C VAL A 52 14.62 0.70 -6.44
N VAL A 53 15.51 1.49 -7.03
CA VAL A 53 16.95 1.19 -7.04
C VAL A 53 17.61 1.48 -5.70
N VAL A 54 17.29 2.62 -5.08
CA VAL A 54 18.00 3.11 -3.88
C VAL A 54 17.46 2.48 -2.60
N PHE A 55 16.14 2.29 -2.48
CA PHE A 55 15.52 1.82 -1.24
C PHE A 55 15.01 0.38 -1.36
N LEU A 56 14.23 0.07 -2.41
CA LEU A 56 13.55 -1.23 -2.47
C LEU A 56 14.48 -2.37 -2.86
N ALA A 57 15.39 -2.18 -3.82
CA ALA A 57 16.33 -3.20 -4.25
C ALA A 57 17.21 -3.73 -3.11
N PRO A 58 17.86 -2.88 -2.27
CA PRO A 58 18.64 -3.40 -1.13
C PRO A 58 17.77 -4.10 -0.09
N LEU A 59 16.55 -3.58 0.19
CA LEU A 59 15.64 -4.21 1.16
C LEU A 59 15.08 -5.55 0.66
N CYS A 60 14.71 -5.64 -0.63
CA CYS A 60 14.18 -6.85 -1.26
C CYS A 60 15.26 -7.90 -1.56
N ALA A 61 16.54 -7.52 -1.50
CA ALA A 61 17.67 -8.43 -1.63
C ALA A 61 17.95 -9.22 -0.34
N LEU A 62 17.28 -8.90 0.77
CA LEU A 62 17.40 -9.66 2.01
C LEU A 62 16.75 -11.05 1.86
N ASP A 63 17.46 -12.08 2.31
CA ASP A 63 17.06 -13.48 2.16
C ASP A 63 16.26 -14.03 3.34
N LYS A 64 16.14 -13.27 4.44
CA LYS A 64 15.41 -13.67 5.66
C LYS A 64 14.31 -12.67 5.99
N ILE A 65 13.10 -13.17 6.20
CA ILE A 65 11.95 -12.37 6.65
C ILE A 65 12.13 -11.89 8.10
N ASP A 66 12.87 -12.62 8.94
CA ASP A 66 13.31 -12.15 10.26
C ASP A 66 14.12 -10.85 10.20
N SER A 67 14.96 -10.67 9.17
CA SER A 67 15.68 -9.40 8.96
C SER A 67 14.75 -8.24 8.58
N LEU A 68 13.53 -8.56 8.12
CA LEU A 68 12.46 -7.61 7.82
C LEU A 68 11.49 -7.42 8.99
N SER A 69 11.65 -8.14 10.12
CA SER A 69 10.75 -8.04 11.28
C SER A 69 10.74 -6.64 11.91
N LEU A 70 11.91 -5.99 11.99
CA LEU A 70 12.01 -4.61 12.48
C LEU A 70 11.33 -3.63 11.51
N THR A 71 11.57 -3.80 10.21
CA THR A 71 10.97 -2.93 9.18
C THR A 71 9.47 -3.13 9.09
N SER A 72 8.95 -4.34 9.27
CA SER A 72 7.52 -4.63 9.26
C SER A 72 6.83 -4.11 10.53
N ALA A 73 7.46 -4.24 11.71
CA ALA A 73 6.96 -3.64 12.94
C ALA A 73 6.91 -2.10 12.84
N ALA A 74 7.97 -1.48 12.31
CA ALA A 74 8.01 -0.04 12.06
C ALA A 74 6.93 0.39 11.04
N SER A 75 6.73 -0.39 9.99
CA SER A 75 5.66 -0.17 9.00
C SER A 75 4.27 -0.20 9.64
N VAL A 76 3.98 -1.17 10.50
CA VAL A 76 2.69 -1.23 11.23
C VAL A 76 2.52 -0.02 12.15
N ALA A 77 3.56 0.39 12.87
CA ALA A 77 3.52 1.57 13.72
C ALA A 77 3.20 2.84 12.91
N LEU A 78 3.83 3.02 11.73
CA LEU A 78 3.53 4.14 10.82
C LEU A 78 2.09 4.10 10.31
N ALA A 79 1.55 2.93 9.98
CA ALA A 79 0.14 2.79 9.59
C ALA A 79 -0.81 3.20 10.72
N VAL A 80 -0.52 2.80 11.97
CA VAL A 80 -1.31 3.21 13.13
C VAL A 80 -1.23 4.73 13.35
N VAL A 81 -0.04 5.32 13.25
CA VAL A 81 0.15 6.78 13.35
C VAL A 81 -0.67 7.49 12.27
N PHE A 82 -0.64 7.01 11.04
CA PHE A 82 -1.45 7.55 9.94
C PHE A 82 -2.95 7.54 10.27
N VAL A 83 -3.48 6.42 10.75
CA VAL A 83 -4.90 6.30 11.13
C VAL A 83 -5.24 7.28 12.24
N VAL A 84 -4.41 7.36 13.28
CA VAL A 84 -4.62 8.25 14.43
C VAL A 84 -4.62 9.71 13.97
N VAL A 85 -3.66 10.11 13.14
CA VAL A 85 -3.59 11.47 12.60
C VAL A 85 -4.83 11.79 11.77
N CYS A 86 -5.22 10.92 10.83
CA CYS A 86 -6.42 11.11 10.02
C CYS A 86 -7.69 11.24 10.87
N PHE A 87 -7.82 10.39 11.89
CA PHE A 87 -8.95 10.42 12.81
C PHE A 87 -9.00 11.71 13.63
N ILE A 88 -7.85 12.18 14.15
CA ILE A 88 -7.75 13.45 14.88
C ILE A 88 -8.16 14.62 13.98
N ILE A 89 -7.65 14.67 12.75
CA ILE A 89 -8.00 15.73 11.78
C ILE A 89 -9.51 15.71 11.52
N ALA A 90 -10.08 14.54 11.23
CA ALA A 90 -11.51 14.39 10.99
C ALA A 90 -12.33 14.84 12.21
N PHE A 91 -11.92 14.43 13.41
CA PHE A 91 -12.58 14.80 14.66
C PHE A 91 -12.53 16.31 14.94
N VAL A 92 -11.38 16.96 14.70
CA VAL A 92 -11.25 18.42 14.84
C VAL A 92 -12.17 19.13 13.86
N LYS A 93 -12.18 18.74 12.58
CA LYS A 93 -13.10 19.35 11.58
C LYS A 93 -14.56 19.11 11.92
N LEU A 94 -14.89 17.97 12.54
CA LEU A 94 -16.24 17.65 13.00
C LEU A 94 -16.68 18.60 14.11
N ILE A 95 -15.84 18.81 15.13
CA ILE A 95 -16.14 19.74 16.24
C ILE A 95 -16.23 21.19 15.74
N GLU A 96 -15.36 21.58 14.82
CA GLU A 96 -15.37 22.92 14.23
C GLU A 96 -16.55 23.15 13.27
N GLY A 97 -17.36 22.13 12.99
CA GLY A 97 -18.51 22.23 12.07
C GLY A 97 -18.10 22.47 10.62
N LYS A 98 -16.86 22.12 10.24
CA LYS A 98 -16.31 22.33 8.89
C LYS A 98 -16.48 21.13 7.97
N ILE A 99 -17.15 20.06 8.43
CA ILE A 99 -17.43 18.87 7.63
C ILE A 99 -18.71 19.10 6.84
N GLU A 100 -18.62 19.04 5.51
CA GLU A 100 -19.79 18.99 4.65
C GLU A 100 -20.60 17.72 4.96
N SER A 101 -21.93 17.79 4.91
CA SER A 101 -22.78 16.64 5.22
C SER A 101 -22.48 15.48 4.24
N PRO A 102 -21.95 14.35 4.72
CA PRO A 102 -21.56 13.24 3.86
C PRO A 102 -22.80 12.58 3.23
N ARG A 103 -22.65 12.02 2.02
CA ARG A 103 -23.72 11.22 1.43
C ARG A 103 -23.81 9.91 2.22
N MET A 104 -24.95 9.64 2.83
CA MET A 104 -25.18 8.44 3.64
C MET A 104 -25.62 7.23 2.80
N THR A 105 -26.03 7.45 1.55
CA THR A 105 -26.50 6.41 0.65
C THR A 105 -25.70 6.37 -0.64
N PRO A 106 -25.49 5.17 -1.24
CA PRO A 106 -24.86 5.05 -2.55
C PRO A 106 -25.70 5.74 -3.63
N ASP A 107 -25.04 6.24 -4.66
CA ASP A 107 -25.69 6.79 -5.83
C ASP A 107 -26.01 5.68 -6.83
N PHE A 108 -27.30 5.44 -7.07
CA PHE A 108 -27.78 4.48 -8.07
C PHE A 108 -28.32 5.17 -9.33
N GLY A 109 -28.08 6.48 -9.49
CA GLY A 109 -28.64 7.30 -10.55
C GLY A 109 -28.10 6.98 -11.95
N SER A 110 -27.00 6.22 -12.07
CA SER A 110 -26.43 5.83 -13.36
C SER A 110 -25.90 4.39 -13.38
N LYS A 111 -25.87 3.79 -14.58
CA LYS A 111 -25.24 2.48 -14.80
C LYS A 111 -23.76 2.48 -14.43
N GLN A 112 -23.07 3.59 -14.67
CA GLN A 112 -21.65 3.73 -14.32
C GLN A 112 -21.44 3.64 -12.81
N ALA A 113 -22.25 4.33 -12.01
CA ALA A 113 -22.17 4.28 -10.55
C ALA A 113 -22.39 2.87 -9.98
N ILE A 114 -23.29 2.09 -10.61
CA ILE A 114 -23.50 0.69 -10.25
C ILE A 114 -22.26 -0.16 -10.58
N LEU A 115 -21.65 0.05 -11.75
CA LEU A 115 -20.43 -0.66 -12.13
C LEU A 115 -19.25 -0.30 -11.22
N ASP A 116 -19.12 0.96 -10.82
CA ASP A 116 -18.08 1.41 -9.89
C ASP A 116 -18.29 0.80 -8.48
N LEU A 117 -19.55 0.60 -8.06
CA LEU A 117 -19.85 -0.13 -6.82
C LEU A 117 -19.38 -1.59 -6.89
N LEU A 118 -19.44 -2.23 -8.05
CA LEU A 118 -18.94 -3.61 -8.22
C LEU A 118 -17.41 -3.69 -8.07
N VAL A 119 -16.67 -2.62 -8.36
CA VAL A 119 -15.19 -2.55 -8.15
C VAL A 119 -14.84 -2.59 -6.67
N VAL A 120 -15.76 -2.25 -5.77
CA VAL A 120 -15.55 -2.38 -4.31
C VAL A 120 -15.32 -3.83 -3.91
N ILE A 121 -15.94 -4.81 -4.59
CA ILE A 121 -15.78 -6.24 -4.27
C ILE A 121 -14.31 -6.68 -4.39
N PRO A 122 -13.63 -6.55 -5.54
CA PRO A 122 -12.23 -6.93 -5.65
C PRO A 122 -11.31 -6.08 -4.76
N ILE A 123 -11.61 -4.79 -4.54
CA ILE A 123 -10.84 -3.97 -3.58
C ILE A 123 -10.91 -4.56 -2.17
N MET A 124 -12.12 -4.88 -1.70
CA MET A 124 -12.34 -5.44 -0.37
C MET A 124 -11.77 -6.85 -0.24
N THR A 125 -11.93 -7.70 -1.26
CA THR A 125 -11.30 -9.03 -1.29
C THR A 125 -9.79 -8.88 -1.16
N ASN A 126 -9.16 -8.06 -2.01
CA ASN A 126 -7.72 -7.81 -2.00
C ASN A 126 -7.22 -7.27 -0.65
N ALA A 127 -7.96 -6.35 -0.02
CA ALA A 127 -7.60 -5.78 1.28
C ALA A 127 -7.48 -6.84 2.40
N TYR A 128 -8.25 -7.93 2.33
CA TYR A 128 -8.20 -9.02 3.31
C TYR A 128 -7.34 -10.22 2.87
N VAL A 129 -6.64 -10.14 1.73
CA VAL A 129 -5.75 -11.22 1.30
C VAL A 129 -4.49 -11.23 2.17
N CYS A 130 -4.43 -12.16 3.11
CA CYS A 130 -3.23 -12.48 3.88
C CYS A 130 -2.81 -13.95 3.77
N HIS A 131 -3.61 -14.78 3.07
CA HIS A 131 -3.50 -16.24 3.07
C HIS A 131 -2.16 -16.76 2.53
N PHE A 132 -1.54 -16.05 1.58
CA PHE A 132 -0.25 -16.45 1.00
C PHE A 132 0.91 -16.34 2.01
N ASN A 133 0.77 -15.51 3.05
CA ASN A 133 1.76 -15.36 4.11
C ASN A 133 1.53 -16.30 5.30
N VAL A 134 0.41 -17.01 5.35
CA VAL A 134 0.06 -17.90 6.48
C VAL A 134 1.13 -18.97 6.69
N GLN A 135 1.63 -19.58 5.61
CA GLN A 135 2.62 -20.66 5.71
C GLN A 135 4.00 -20.14 6.17
N PRO A 136 4.58 -19.08 5.58
CA PRO A 136 5.79 -18.46 6.14
C PRO A 136 5.64 -18.06 7.61
N ILE A 137 4.55 -17.38 7.98
CA ILE A 137 4.30 -16.95 9.37
C ILE A 137 4.17 -18.15 10.32
N TYR A 138 3.47 -19.20 9.91
CA TYR A 138 3.31 -20.41 10.72
C TYR A 138 4.63 -21.11 11.01
N ASN A 139 5.55 -21.11 10.03
CA ASN A 139 6.86 -21.73 10.18
C ASN A 139 7.76 -20.97 11.17
N GLU A 140 7.55 -19.68 11.34
CA GLU A 140 8.32 -18.83 12.26
C GLU A 140 7.66 -18.64 13.64
N LEU A 141 6.42 -19.10 13.79
CA LEU A 141 5.67 -18.95 15.04
C LEU A 141 6.29 -19.79 16.18
N GLU A 142 6.65 -19.13 17.27
CA GLU A 142 7.22 -19.78 18.45
C GLU A 142 6.23 -20.79 19.08
N GLY A 143 6.68 -22.04 19.16
CA GLY A 143 5.85 -23.16 19.60
C GLY A 143 4.60 -23.32 18.73
N ARG A 144 4.80 -23.38 17.40
CA ARG A 144 3.76 -23.47 16.37
C ARG A 144 2.67 -24.49 16.70
N SER A 145 1.41 -24.04 16.64
CA SER A 145 0.24 -24.91 16.70
C SER A 145 -0.90 -24.31 15.89
N PRO A 146 -1.80 -25.13 15.30
CA PRO A 146 -2.96 -24.62 14.57
C PRO A 146 -3.84 -23.70 15.41
N GLN A 147 -3.99 -23.97 16.71
CA GLN A 147 -4.77 -23.14 17.62
C GLN A 147 -4.17 -21.75 17.80
N LYS A 148 -2.83 -21.66 17.93
CA LYS A 148 -2.14 -20.36 18.00
C LYS A 148 -2.28 -19.60 16.69
N MET A 149 -2.11 -20.26 15.55
CA MET A 149 -2.26 -19.60 14.24
C MET A 149 -3.68 -19.07 14.01
N ASN A 150 -4.71 -19.84 14.39
CA ASN A 150 -6.10 -19.39 14.35
C ASN A 150 -6.34 -18.17 15.26
N ARG A 151 -5.72 -18.13 16.44
CA ARG A 151 -5.79 -16.98 17.35
C ARG A 151 -5.15 -15.74 16.73
N VAL A 152 -3.97 -15.89 16.11
CA VAL A 152 -3.29 -14.81 15.37
C VAL A 152 -4.20 -14.29 14.27
N GLY A 153 -4.71 -15.18 13.41
CA GLY A 153 -5.63 -14.81 12.34
C GLY A 153 -6.84 -14.01 12.82
N ARG A 154 -7.53 -14.49 13.87
CA ARG A 154 -8.70 -13.79 14.41
C ARG A 154 -8.37 -12.38 14.95
N ILE A 155 -7.27 -12.24 15.69
CA ILE A 155 -6.85 -10.94 16.22
C ILE A 155 -6.50 -9.99 15.08
N THR A 156 -5.72 -10.47 14.09
CA THR A 156 -5.34 -9.68 12.92
C THR A 156 -6.56 -9.25 12.12
N THR A 157 -7.53 -10.13 11.88
CA THR A 157 -8.77 -9.76 11.15
C THR A 157 -9.54 -8.66 11.87
N VAL A 158 -9.73 -8.76 13.19
CA VAL A 158 -10.44 -7.72 13.96
C VAL A 158 -9.68 -6.39 13.90
N LEU A 159 -8.35 -6.43 14.02
CA LEU A 159 -7.51 -5.24 13.92
C LEU A 159 -7.62 -4.59 12.52
N CYS A 160 -7.54 -5.38 11.45
CA CYS A 160 -7.72 -4.91 10.08
C CYS A 160 -9.09 -4.24 9.87
N VAL A 161 -10.17 -4.85 10.36
CA VAL A 161 -11.53 -4.26 10.27
C VAL A 161 -11.57 -2.89 10.94
N VAL A 162 -11.03 -2.77 12.16
CA VAL A 162 -11.02 -1.49 12.90
C VAL A 162 -10.19 -0.45 12.16
N VAL A 163 -9.00 -0.81 11.69
CA VAL A 163 -8.09 0.09 10.96
C VAL A 163 -8.71 0.55 9.64
N TYR A 164 -9.25 -0.36 8.84
CA TYR A 164 -9.86 -0.04 7.55
C TYR A 164 -11.13 0.80 7.72
N ALA A 165 -12.00 0.45 8.66
CA ALA A 165 -13.19 1.24 8.94
C ALA A 165 -12.83 2.65 9.42
N SER A 166 -11.87 2.78 10.34
CA SER A 166 -11.43 4.08 10.85
C SER A 166 -10.81 4.94 9.75
N THR A 167 -10.00 4.34 8.87
CA THR A 167 -9.40 5.02 7.72
C THR A 167 -10.46 5.49 6.73
N ALA A 168 -11.37 4.60 6.34
CA ALA A 168 -12.43 4.91 5.38
C ALA A 168 -13.38 5.99 5.90
N ILE A 169 -13.82 5.89 7.16
CA ILE A 169 -14.69 6.89 7.79
C ILE A 169 -13.96 8.24 7.88
N SER A 170 -12.73 8.26 8.37
CA SER A 170 -11.99 9.52 8.53
C SER A 170 -11.70 10.18 7.18
N GLY A 171 -11.23 9.40 6.19
CA GLY A 171 -10.97 9.91 4.84
C GLY A 171 -12.24 10.47 4.18
N TYR A 172 -13.35 9.74 4.25
CA TYR A 172 -14.61 10.20 3.69
C TYR A 172 -15.19 11.42 4.40
N LEU A 173 -15.02 11.52 5.72
CA LEU A 173 -15.39 12.73 6.48
C LEU A 173 -14.52 13.95 6.13
N LEU A 174 -13.25 13.73 5.77
CA LEU A 174 -12.32 14.80 5.42
C LEU A 174 -12.56 15.37 4.02
N PHE A 175 -12.85 14.51 3.05
CA PHE A 175 -12.85 14.87 1.62
C PHE A 175 -14.21 14.68 0.95
N GLY A 176 -15.13 13.91 1.53
CA GLY A 176 -16.50 13.74 1.04
C GLY A 176 -16.55 13.29 -0.42
N LYS A 177 -17.26 14.07 -1.25
CA LYS A 177 -17.41 13.82 -2.69
C LYS A 177 -16.12 14.00 -3.49
N ASP A 178 -15.15 14.74 -2.94
CA ASP A 178 -13.86 15.03 -3.59
C ASP A 178 -12.80 13.99 -3.22
N THR A 179 -13.20 12.87 -2.60
CA THR A 179 -12.29 11.76 -2.28
C THR A 179 -11.74 11.15 -3.57
N GLU A 180 -10.43 11.20 -3.73
CA GLU A 180 -9.73 10.61 -4.87
C GLU A 180 -9.60 9.09 -4.71
N SER A 181 -9.28 8.41 -5.81
CA SER A 181 -9.03 6.95 -5.78
C SER A 181 -7.90 6.59 -4.81
N ASP A 182 -6.86 7.42 -4.76
CA ASP A 182 -5.83 7.40 -3.73
C ASP A 182 -6.07 8.57 -2.76
N VAL A 183 -6.59 8.27 -1.58
CA VAL A 183 -6.90 9.30 -0.58
C VAL A 183 -5.66 10.09 -0.14
N LEU A 184 -4.44 9.57 -0.32
CA LEU A 184 -3.22 10.28 0.05
C LEU A 184 -2.95 11.46 -0.87
N THR A 185 -3.42 11.43 -2.11
CA THR A 185 -3.28 12.57 -3.03
C THR A 185 -4.19 13.73 -2.62
N ASN A 186 -5.27 13.49 -1.87
CA ASN A 186 -6.09 14.55 -1.29
C ASN A 186 -5.39 15.37 -0.20
N PHE A 187 -4.34 14.83 0.43
CA PHE A 187 -3.55 15.52 1.47
C PHE A 187 -2.55 16.52 0.87
N ASP A 188 -2.77 17.03 -0.33
CA ASP A 188 -2.02 18.13 -0.92
C ASP A 188 -2.71 19.49 -0.73
N LYS A 189 -4.01 19.49 -0.38
CA LYS A 189 -4.86 20.67 -0.19
C LYS A 189 -4.87 21.16 1.26
N ASP A 190 -5.26 22.43 1.46
CA ASP A 190 -5.52 22.95 2.80
C ASP A 190 -6.75 22.25 3.41
N LEU A 191 -6.54 21.58 4.54
CA LEU A 191 -7.55 20.88 5.32
C LEU A 191 -8.41 21.86 6.14
N GLY A 192 -8.06 23.15 6.18
CA GLY A 192 -8.82 24.17 6.91
C GLY A 192 -8.63 24.10 8.42
N ILE A 193 -7.55 23.47 8.89
CA ILE A 193 -7.19 23.33 10.31
C ILE A 193 -5.79 23.90 10.57
N ARG A 194 -5.50 24.22 11.83
CA ARG A 194 -4.16 24.68 12.23
C ARG A 194 -3.11 23.61 11.90
N PHE A 195 -1.98 24.05 11.35
CA PHE A 195 -0.88 23.17 10.91
C PHE A 195 -1.26 22.20 9.78
N SER A 196 -2.29 22.49 8.98
CA SER A 196 -2.72 21.63 7.86
C SER A 196 -1.55 21.17 6.99
N SER A 197 -0.71 22.09 6.52
CA SER A 197 0.42 21.75 5.65
C SER A 197 1.39 20.77 6.32
N ALA A 198 1.72 20.96 7.60
CA ALA A 198 2.60 20.05 8.32
C ALA A 198 1.98 18.66 8.51
N LEU A 199 0.68 18.60 8.84
CA LEU A 199 -0.04 17.34 9.01
C LEU A 199 -0.16 16.57 7.69
N ASN A 200 -0.43 17.27 6.59
CA ASN A 200 -0.41 16.74 5.23
C ASN A 200 0.93 16.07 4.91
N TYR A 201 2.05 16.76 5.17
CA TYR A 201 3.37 16.19 4.97
C TYR A 201 3.63 14.96 5.84
N ILE A 202 3.26 15.00 7.12
CA ILE A 202 3.42 13.87 8.04
C ILE A 202 2.65 12.65 7.52
N VAL A 203 1.40 12.85 7.08
CA VAL A 203 0.56 11.80 6.51
C VAL A 203 1.18 11.22 5.23
N ARG A 204 1.54 12.09 4.27
CA ARG A 204 2.09 11.67 2.98
C ARG A 204 3.41 10.95 3.15
N ILE A 205 4.40 11.58 3.77
CA ILE A 205 5.74 10.99 3.97
C ILE A 205 5.68 9.74 4.85
N GLY A 206 4.89 9.79 5.93
CA GLY A 206 4.72 8.65 6.83
C GLY A 206 4.14 7.43 6.12
N TYR A 207 3.16 7.63 5.24
CA TYR A 207 2.59 6.53 4.48
C TYR A 207 3.51 6.04 3.35
N ILE A 208 4.26 6.92 2.69
CA ILE A 208 5.31 6.51 1.74
C ILE A 208 6.35 5.63 2.43
N LEU A 209 6.82 6.04 3.61
CA LEU A 209 7.76 5.25 4.40
C LEU A 209 7.14 3.90 4.81
N HIS A 210 5.88 3.89 5.23
CA HIS A 210 5.13 2.66 5.50
C HIS A 210 5.15 1.70 4.29
N LEU A 211 4.87 2.20 3.08
CA LEU A 211 4.87 1.42 1.84
C LEU A 211 6.26 0.90 1.48
N VAL A 212 7.29 1.73 1.59
CA VAL A 212 8.69 1.33 1.35
C VAL A 212 9.12 0.20 2.27
N LEU A 213 8.64 0.19 3.52
CA LEU A 213 8.98 -0.83 4.51
C LEU A 213 8.15 -2.11 4.40
N VAL A 214 6.90 -2.06 3.90
CA VAL A 214 6.04 -3.25 3.74
C VAL A 214 6.28 -3.97 2.40
N LEU A 215 6.65 -3.23 1.35
CA LEU A 215 6.86 -3.76 0.00
C LEU A 215 7.84 -4.94 -0.04
N PRO A 216 9.01 -4.90 0.65
CA PRO A 216 9.94 -6.02 0.69
C PRO A 216 9.33 -7.32 1.23
N VAL A 217 8.39 -7.24 2.18
CA VAL A 217 7.72 -8.41 2.75
C VAL A 217 6.82 -9.09 1.71
N VAL A 218 6.03 -8.31 0.97
CA VAL A 218 5.17 -8.84 -0.10
C VAL A 218 6.02 -9.37 -1.25
N HIS A 219 7.10 -8.66 -1.59
CA HIS A 219 8.05 -9.08 -2.62
C HIS A 219 8.76 -10.39 -2.24
N PHE A 220 9.13 -10.57 -0.96
CA PHE A 220 9.71 -11.82 -0.45
C PHE A 220 8.78 -13.01 -0.74
N SER A 221 7.49 -12.88 -0.40
CA SER A 221 6.50 -13.94 -0.64
C SER A 221 6.25 -14.19 -2.12
N LEU A 222 6.24 -13.13 -2.95
CA LEU A 222 6.19 -13.27 -4.41
C LEU A 222 7.39 -14.06 -4.94
N ARG A 223 8.61 -13.69 -4.51
CA ARG A 223 9.86 -14.35 -4.91
C ARG A 223 9.85 -15.83 -4.55
N GLN A 224 9.44 -16.18 -3.33
CA GLN A 224 9.32 -17.58 -2.91
C GLN A 224 8.29 -18.35 -3.74
N THR A 225 7.13 -17.74 -4.02
CA THR A 225 6.06 -18.39 -4.79
C THR A 225 6.50 -18.63 -6.25
N VAL A 226 7.20 -17.67 -6.85
CA VAL A 226 7.76 -17.80 -8.21
C VAL A 226 8.87 -18.85 -8.24
N ASP A 227 9.75 -18.87 -7.25
CA ASP A 227 10.84 -19.87 -7.17
C ASP A 227 10.29 -21.30 -7.14
N VAL A 228 9.31 -21.56 -6.27
CA VAL A 228 8.66 -22.87 -6.16
C VAL A 228 7.99 -23.30 -7.46
N LEU A 229 7.37 -22.36 -8.19
CA LEU A 229 6.67 -22.66 -9.43
C LEU A 229 7.60 -22.89 -10.62
N VAL A 230 8.69 -22.11 -10.73
CA VAL A 230 9.57 -22.11 -11.90
C VAL A 230 10.75 -23.07 -11.75
N PHE A 231 11.24 -23.26 -10.52
CA PHE A 231 12.43 -24.07 -10.20
C PHE A 231 12.07 -25.29 -9.34
N GLU A 232 10.94 -25.92 -9.63
CA GLU A 232 10.50 -27.13 -8.94
C GLU A 232 11.61 -28.20 -8.95
N GLY A 233 11.90 -28.78 -7.77
CA GLY A 233 12.96 -29.79 -7.60
C GLY A 233 14.39 -29.24 -7.46
N SER A 234 14.60 -27.92 -7.55
CA SER A 234 15.89 -27.30 -7.24
C SER A 234 16.13 -27.18 -5.74
N ALA A 235 17.39 -27.04 -5.33
CA ALA A 235 17.77 -26.72 -3.95
C ALA A 235 17.03 -25.47 -3.42
N PRO A 236 16.73 -25.38 -2.11
CA PRO A 236 16.02 -24.25 -1.51
C PRO A 236 16.62 -22.89 -1.90
N LEU A 237 15.78 -21.86 -2.09
CA LEU A 237 16.24 -20.52 -2.50
C LEU A 237 17.30 -19.94 -1.56
N SER A 238 17.22 -20.27 -0.27
CA SER A 238 18.20 -19.87 0.75
C SER A 238 19.62 -20.36 0.47
N GLU A 239 19.79 -21.43 -0.31
CA GLU A 239 21.10 -21.99 -0.66
C GLU A 239 21.71 -21.32 -1.90
N SER A 240 20.90 -20.66 -2.74
CA SER A 240 21.35 -20.04 -3.99
C SER A 240 21.14 -18.53 -3.99
N ARG A 241 22.10 -17.80 -3.43
CA ARG A 241 22.09 -16.33 -3.40
C ARG A 241 22.04 -15.69 -4.78
N LYS A 242 22.70 -16.30 -5.78
CA LYS A 242 22.66 -15.80 -7.17
C LYS A 242 21.25 -15.90 -7.76
N ARG A 243 20.55 -17.02 -7.53
CA ARG A 243 19.16 -17.22 -7.97
C ARG A 243 18.22 -16.26 -7.26
N SER A 244 18.39 -16.09 -5.95
CA SER A 244 17.62 -15.14 -5.14
C SER A 244 17.75 -13.70 -5.65
N LEU A 245 18.99 -13.22 -5.88
CA LEU A 245 19.24 -11.89 -6.41
C LEU A 245 18.73 -11.70 -7.84
N ALA A 246 18.91 -12.69 -8.71
CA ALA A 246 18.41 -12.64 -10.08
C ALA A 246 16.88 -12.56 -10.12
N LEU A 247 16.19 -13.39 -9.32
CA LEU A 247 14.73 -13.33 -9.18
C LEU A 247 14.28 -11.99 -8.63
N THR A 248 14.93 -11.45 -7.59
CA THR A 248 14.61 -10.12 -7.06
C THR A 248 14.75 -9.04 -8.14
N ALA A 249 15.85 -9.03 -8.89
CA ALA A 249 16.05 -8.04 -9.95
C ALA A 249 14.99 -8.12 -11.05
N VAL A 250 14.68 -9.33 -11.52
CA VAL A 250 13.67 -9.55 -12.58
C VAL A 250 12.28 -9.15 -12.09
N LEU A 251 11.88 -9.57 -10.88
CA LEU A 251 10.58 -9.24 -10.34
C LEU A 251 10.41 -7.73 -10.10
N LEU A 252 11.41 -7.07 -9.51
CA LEU A 252 11.37 -5.61 -9.33
C LEU A 252 11.31 -4.86 -10.67
N ALA A 253 12.03 -5.32 -11.69
CA ALA A 253 11.95 -4.74 -13.03
C ALA A 253 10.54 -4.87 -13.62
N LEU A 254 9.92 -6.06 -13.53
CA LEU A 254 8.55 -6.29 -14.01
C LEU A 254 7.53 -5.42 -13.27
N ILE A 255 7.65 -5.31 -11.95
CA ILE A 255 6.78 -4.47 -11.12
C ILE A 255 6.96 -2.99 -11.47
N TYR A 256 8.20 -2.53 -11.68
CA TYR A 256 8.50 -1.17 -12.15
C TYR A 256 7.83 -0.90 -13.51
N PHE A 257 8.02 -1.78 -14.50
CA PHE A 257 7.37 -1.60 -15.79
C PHE A 257 5.84 -1.56 -15.65
N GLY A 258 5.25 -2.48 -14.87
CA GLY A 258 3.82 -2.49 -14.57
C GLY A 258 3.32 -1.17 -14.00
N SER A 259 4.01 -0.59 -13.01
CA SER A 259 3.59 0.68 -12.39
C SER A 259 3.71 1.88 -13.32
N THR A 260 4.65 1.86 -14.27
CA THR A 260 4.77 2.93 -15.27
C THR A 260 3.71 2.88 -16.37
N MET A 261 3.09 1.72 -16.62
CA MET A 261 2.05 1.55 -17.65
C MET A 261 0.63 1.79 -17.11
N ILE A 262 0.40 1.53 -15.82
CA ILE A 262 -0.91 1.72 -15.21
C ILE A 262 -1.05 3.18 -14.71
N PRO A 263 -2.12 3.89 -15.12
CA PRO A 263 -2.25 5.32 -14.84
C PRO A 263 -2.61 5.62 -13.38
N ASN A 264 -3.42 4.78 -12.73
CA ASN A 264 -3.87 4.99 -11.35
C ASN A 264 -4.22 3.66 -10.66
N ILE A 265 -4.32 3.69 -9.34
CA ILE A 265 -4.61 2.50 -8.52
C ILE A 265 -6.01 1.93 -8.76
N TRP A 266 -7.00 2.77 -9.10
CA TRP A 266 -8.35 2.31 -9.40
C TRP A 266 -8.37 1.31 -10.57
N THR A 267 -7.57 1.60 -11.60
CA THR A 267 -7.42 0.71 -12.76
C THR A 267 -6.77 -0.61 -12.37
N ALA A 268 -5.75 -0.59 -11.52
CA ALA A 268 -5.11 -1.81 -11.03
C ALA A 268 -6.09 -2.69 -10.24
N PHE A 269 -6.84 -2.10 -9.30
CA PHE A 269 -7.75 -2.85 -8.44
C PHE A 269 -8.92 -3.52 -9.17
N LYS A 270 -9.28 -3.07 -10.37
CA LYS A 270 -10.26 -3.78 -11.21
C LYS A 270 -9.81 -5.20 -11.58
N PHE A 271 -8.50 -5.47 -11.54
CA PHE A 271 -7.92 -6.75 -11.98
C PHE A 271 -7.24 -7.54 -10.85
N THR A 272 -6.99 -6.93 -9.68
CA THR A 272 -6.17 -7.51 -8.61
C THR A 272 -6.97 -7.95 -7.39
N GLY A 273 -8.19 -8.48 -7.55
CA GLY A 273 -9.03 -8.96 -6.45
C GLY A 273 -9.96 -10.10 -6.81
#